data_AF-F2RL35-F1
#
_entry.id   AF-F2RL35-F1
#
_cell.length_a   1.000
_cell.length_b   1.000
_cell.length_c   1.000
_cell.angle_alpha   90.00
_cell.angle_beta   90.00
_cell.angle_gamma   90.00
#
_symmetry.space_group_name_H-M   'P 1'
#
loop_
_entity.id
_entity.type
_entity.pdbx_description
1 polymer ?
#
loop_
_entity_poly.entity_id
_entity_poly.type
_entity_poly.pdbx_seq_one_letter_code
_entity_poly.pdbx_strand_id
1 'polypeptide(L)'
;MPSYLIQHPAEQRREDMLIEDDELTLAFVGGWAVFTDGQGVCLAVPAGQGAHIQRVDSSAAEQLQTQGEQAVDLESTAGATGQQEAGPWAT
;
A
#
# COMPACT_ATOMS: atom_id res chain seq x y z
N MET A 1 -0.33 -19.93 6.15
CA MET A 1 -0.18 -20.33 4.75
C MET A 1 -0.31 -19.09 3.87
N PRO A 2 0.80 -18.57 3.32
CA PRO A 2 0.78 -17.49 2.34
C PRO A 2 -0.02 -17.85 1.09
N SER A 3 -0.84 -16.91 0.62
CA SER A 3 -1.69 -17.10 -0.57
C SER A 3 -1.64 -15.84 -1.43
N TYR A 4 -1.36 -15.99 -2.73
CA TYR A 4 -1.29 -14.89 -3.69
C TYR A 4 -2.24 -15.12 -4.86
N LEU A 5 -3.07 -14.11 -5.14
CA LEU A 5 -3.92 -14.04 -6.32
C LEU A 5 -3.24 -13.20 -7.40
N ILE A 6 -3.12 -13.77 -8.59
CA ILE A 6 -2.55 -13.15 -9.77
C ILE A 6 -3.69 -12.93 -10.76
N GLN A 7 -4.00 -11.66 -10.99
CA GLN A 7 -5.03 -11.25 -11.93
C GLN A 7 -4.39 -10.79 -13.22
N HIS A 8 -4.76 -11.43 -14.32
CA HIS A 8 -4.25 -11.07 -15.63
C HIS A 8 -5.19 -10.06 -16.31
N PRO A 9 -4.66 -9.07 -17.05
CA PRO A 9 -5.51 -8.16 -17.81
C PRO A 9 -6.31 -8.95 -18.87
N ALA A 10 -7.58 -8.58 -19.02
CA ALA A 10 -8.55 -9.30 -19.86
C ALA A 10 -8.11 -9.46 -21.33
N GLU A 11 -7.28 -8.55 -21.85
CA GLU A 11 -6.71 -8.61 -23.20
C GLU A 11 -5.79 -9.81 -23.44
N GLN A 12 -5.18 -10.36 -22.39
CA GLN A 12 -4.26 -11.48 -22.51
C GLN A 12 -4.93 -12.86 -22.51
N ARG A 13 -6.27 -12.92 -22.35
CA ARG A 13 -7.05 -14.19 -22.27
C ARG A 13 -6.41 -15.24 -21.36
N ARG A 14 -5.77 -14.80 -20.28
CA ARG A 14 -5.26 -15.69 -19.23
C ARG A 14 -6.22 -15.67 -18.07
N GLU A 15 -6.44 -16.85 -17.50
CA GLU A 15 -7.26 -17.02 -16.31
C GLU A 15 -6.51 -16.52 -15.08
N ASP A 16 -7.24 -15.95 -14.14
CA ASP A 16 -6.68 -15.57 -12.84
C ASP A 16 -6.17 -16.80 -12.10
N MET A 17 -5.06 -16.66 -11.39
CA MET A 17 -4.36 -17.76 -10.75
C MET A 17 -4.20 -17.50 -9.25
N LEU A 18 -4.61 -18.46 -8.43
CA LEU A 18 -4.34 -18.49 -6.99
C LEU A 18 -3.19 -19.46 -6.72
N ILE A 19 -2.17 -19.00 -6.01
CA ILE A 19 -1.04 -19.82 -5.57
C ILE A 19 -0.97 -19.80 -4.05
N GLU A 20 -0.86 -20.97 -3.45
CA GLU A 20 -0.86 -21.14 -2.01
C GLU A 20 0.13 -22.24 -1.66
N ASP A 21 1.07 -21.94 -0.77
CA ASP A 21 2.02 -22.91 -0.22
C ASP A 21 2.56 -22.36 1.11
N ASP A 22 2.95 -23.24 2.04
CA ASP A 22 3.42 -22.81 3.37
C ASP A 22 4.80 -22.15 3.32
N GLU A 23 5.64 -22.57 2.37
CA GLU A 23 6.98 -22.05 2.12
C GLU A 23 7.01 -20.98 1.01
N LEU A 24 5.83 -20.51 0.58
CA LEU A 24 5.71 -19.58 -0.53
C LEU A 24 6.32 -18.21 -0.23
N THR A 25 7.25 -17.82 -1.10
CA THR A 25 7.96 -16.55 -1.04
C THR A 25 7.84 -15.82 -2.38
N LEU A 26 7.76 -14.49 -2.32
CA LEU A 26 7.69 -13.61 -3.49
C LEU A 26 8.88 -12.65 -3.48
N ALA A 27 9.63 -12.63 -4.58
CA ALA A 27 10.75 -11.71 -4.80
C ALA A 27 10.61 -10.97 -6.13
N PHE A 28 10.99 -9.69 -6.15
CA PHE A 28 11.05 -8.88 -7.37
C PHE A 28 12.49 -8.78 -7.85
N VAL A 29 12.82 -9.41 -8.98
CA VAL A 29 14.19 -9.46 -9.52
C VAL A 29 14.18 -9.18 -11.02
N GLY A 30 14.94 -8.16 -11.45
CA GLY A 30 15.15 -7.89 -12.88
C GLY A 30 13.86 -7.62 -13.68
N GLY A 31 12.84 -7.02 -13.05
CA GLY A 31 11.54 -6.81 -13.69
C GLY A 31 10.64 -8.05 -13.72
N TRP A 32 10.91 -9.03 -12.87
CA TRP A 32 10.07 -10.21 -12.68
C TRP A 32 9.58 -10.30 -11.25
N ALA A 33 8.33 -10.72 -11.08
CA ALA A 33 7.82 -11.27 -9.84
C ALA A 33 8.07 -12.77 -9.85
N VAL A 34 8.94 -13.25 -8.96
CA VAL A 34 9.34 -14.66 -8.87
C VAL A 34 8.77 -15.24 -7.58
N PHE A 35 7.96 -16.27 -7.73
CA PHE A 35 7.41 -17.07 -6.65
C PHE A 35 8.27 -18.32 -6.46
N THR A 36 8.67 -18.55 -5.23
CA THR A 36 9.47 -19.71 -4.82
C THR A 36 8.79 -20.46 -3.68
N ASP A 37 8.79 -21.78 -3.76
CA ASP A 37 8.30 -22.71 -2.73
C ASP A 37 9.45 -23.61 -2.23
N GLY A 38 9.13 -24.60 -1.40
CA GLY A 38 10.11 -25.56 -0.87
C GLY A 38 10.81 -26.43 -1.92
N GLN A 39 10.39 -26.40 -3.18
CA GLN A 39 11.00 -27.12 -4.32
C GLN A 39 11.75 -26.19 -5.29
N GLY A 40 11.65 -24.87 -5.13
CA GLY A 40 12.33 -23.88 -5.96
C GLY A 40 11.37 -22.90 -6.62
N VAL A 41 11.67 -22.46 -7.84
CA VAL A 41 10.82 -21.49 -8.56
C VAL A 41 9.56 -22.19 -9.07
N CYS A 42 8.41 -21.79 -8.56
CA CYS A 42 7.11 -22.33 -8.98
C CYS A 42 6.41 -21.44 -10.01
N LEU A 43 6.58 -20.12 -9.95
CA LEU A 43 6.05 -19.19 -10.96
C LEU A 43 6.95 -17.96 -11.14
N ALA A 44 7.04 -17.47 -12.38
CA ALA A 44 7.65 -16.17 -12.67
C ALA A 44 6.75 -15.35 -13.60
N VAL A 45 6.42 -14.12 -13.18
CA VAL A 45 5.56 -13.19 -13.93
C VAL A 45 6.39 -11.96 -14.34
N PRO A 46 6.49 -11.62 -15.63
CA PRO A 46 7.20 -10.42 -16.06
C PRO A 46 6.38 -9.17 -15.74
N ALA A 47 7.04 -8.13 -15.24
CA ALA A 47 6.39 -6.85 -14.90
C ALA A 47 5.73 -6.19 -16.12
N GLY A 48 6.26 -6.42 -17.33
CA GLY A 48 5.68 -5.92 -18.58
C GLY A 48 4.33 -6.55 -18.95
N GLN A 49 3.89 -7.59 -18.23
CA GLN A 49 2.62 -8.25 -18.47
C GLN A 49 1.44 -7.52 -17.83
N GLY A 50 1.68 -6.55 -16.94
CA GLY A 50 0.61 -5.79 -16.27
C GLY A 50 -0.30 -6.65 -15.38
N ALA A 51 0.19 -7.80 -14.91
CA ALA A 51 -0.54 -8.64 -13.97
C ALA A 51 -0.59 -7.98 -12.59
N HIS A 52 -1.75 -8.03 -11.95
CA HIS A 52 -1.94 -7.53 -10.59
C HIS A 52 -1.74 -8.68 -9.61
N ILE A 53 -0.77 -8.55 -8.70
CA ILE A 53 -0.41 -9.56 -7.71
C ILE A 53 -0.89 -9.08 -6.34
N GLN A 54 -1.81 -9.82 -5.72
CA GLN A 54 -2.37 -9.51 -4.42
C GLN A 54 -2.13 -10.65 -3.45
N ARG A 55 -1.61 -10.33 -2.26
CA ARG A 55 -1.58 -11.28 -1.13
C ARG A 55 -2.96 -11.34 -0.48
N VAL A 56 -3.55 -12.52 -0.40
CA VAL A 56 -4.94 -12.73 0.07
C VAL A 56 -5.03 -13.41 1.43
N ASP A 57 -3.93 -13.92 1.98
CA ASP A 57 -3.86 -14.44 3.34
C ASP A 57 -3.73 -13.34 4.41
N SER A 58 -3.37 -12.12 4.00
CA SER A 58 -3.29 -10.96 4.89
C SER A 58 -4.71 -10.56 5.34
N SER A 59 -5.03 -10.81 6.61
CA SER A 59 -6.28 -10.35 7.18
C SER A 59 -6.37 -8.82 7.08
N ALA A 60 -7.53 -8.31 6.66
CA ALA A 60 -7.79 -6.89 6.37
C ALA A 60 -7.44 -5.90 7.53
N ALA A 61 -7.16 -6.42 8.73
CA ALA A 61 -6.70 -5.65 9.87
C ALA A 61 -5.30 -5.02 9.67
N GLU A 62 -4.42 -5.62 8.87
CA GLU A 62 -3.06 -5.10 8.63
C GLU A 62 -3.02 -4.03 7.53
N GLN A 63 -4.00 -4.04 6.62
CA GLN A 63 -4.11 -3.07 5.52
C GLN A 63 -4.62 -1.69 5.98
N LEU A 64 -5.33 -1.63 7.13
CA LEU A 64 -5.91 -0.39 7.65
C LEU A 64 -4.86 0.53 8.32
N GLN A 65 -3.71 0.01 8.75
CA GLN A 65 -2.69 0.80 9.46
C GLN A 65 -1.79 1.64 8.53
N THR A 66 -1.71 1.33 7.23
CA THR A 66 -0.89 2.13 6.28
C THR A 66 -1.64 3.34 5.71
N GLN A 67 -2.95 3.47 5.91
CA GLN A 67 -3.76 4.59 5.37
C GLN A 67 -4.24 5.60 6.44
N GLY A 68 -3.89 5.42 7.72
CA GLY A 68 -4.34 6.27 8.82
C GLY A 68 -3.43 7.44 9.21
N GLU A 69 -2.20 7.51 8.74
CA GLU A 69 -1.20 8.52 9.14
C GLU A 69 -1.09 9.69 8.15
N GLN A 70 -2.23 10.26 7.73
CA GLN A 70 -2.22 11.50 6.97
C GLN A 70 -3.48 12.35 7.19
N ALA A 71 -3.89 12.54 8.44
CA ALA A 71 -5.01 13.44 8.76
C ALA A 71 -4.95 14.00 10.20
N VAL A 72 -3.81 14.50 10.69
CA VAL A 72 -3.78 15.32 11.92
C VAL A 72 -2.66 16.35 11.89
N ASP A 73 -2.73 17.36 11.02
CA ASP A 73 -2.17 18.68 11.37
C ASP A 73 -2.65 19.72 10.35
N LEU A 74 -3.81 20.34 10.62
CA LEU A 74 -4.28 21.58 9.98
C LEU A 74 -5.52 22.05 10.73
N GLU A 75 -5.34 22.51 11.97
CA GLU A 75 -6.14 23.60 12.57
C GLU A 75 -5.67 23.85 14.01
N SER A 76 -4.58 24.59 14.17
CA SER A 76 -4.26 25.24 15.44
C SER A 76 -3.49 26.54 15.20
N THR A 77 -4.14 27.50 14.53
CA THR A 77 -3.66 28.90 14.52
C THR A 77 -4.86 29.86 14.63
N ALA A 78 -5.39 30.04 15.84
CA ALA A 78 -6.23 31.19 16.14
C ALA A 78 -6.13 31.56 17.63
N GLY A 79 -4.92 31.93 18.04
CA GLY A 79 -4.66 32.59 19.31
C GLY A 79 -4.23 34.04 19.08
N ALA A 80 -4.79 34.94 19.88
CA ALA A 80 -4.33 36.30 20.16
C ALA A 80 -4.65 37.42 19.14
N THR A 81 -5.80 38.07 19.31
CA THR A 81 -5.87 39.54 19.14
C THR A 81 -5.92 40.16 20.53
N GLY A 82 -4.74 40.57 20.99
CA GLY A 82 -4.53 41.33 22.21
C GLY A 82 -4.93 42.79 22.02
N GLN A 83 -5.88 43.20 22.85
CA GLN A 83 -6.04 44.52 23.48
C GLN A 83 -4.77 45.40 23.45
N GLN A 84 -4.84 46.59 22.81
CA GLN A 84 -3.93 47.70 23.09
C GLN A 84 -4.71 49.01 23.20
N GLU A 85 -4.54 49.62 24.38
CA GLU A 85 -5.02 50.93 24.80
C GLU A 85 -4.22 52.06 24.17
N ALA A 86 -4.85 53.21 23.92
CA ALA A 86 -4.18 54.52 23.93
C ALA A 86 -5.21 55.64 24.16
N GLY A 87 -5.28 56.16 25.38
CA GLY A 87 -6.03 57.38 25.71
C GLY A 87 -5.31 58.64 25.20
N PRO A 88 -6.04 59.70 24.81
CA PRO A 88 -5.42 60.92 24.31
C PRO A 88 -5.04 61.85 25.47
N TRP A 89 -3.75 62.00 25.71
CA TRP A 89 -3.19 63.24 26.24
C TRP A 89 -2.70 64.06 25.03
N ALA A 90 -3.41 65.14 24.75
CA ALA A 90 -2.92 66.25 23.96
C ALA A 90 -3.48 67.53 24.58
N THR A 91 -2.54 68.28 25.17
CA THR A 91 -2.49 69.70 25.53
C THR A 91 -3.65 70.60 25.11
#